data_AF-A0A921DT63-F1
#
_entry.id   AF-A0A921DT63-F1
#
_cell.length_a   1.000
_cell.length_b   1.000
_cell.length_c   1.000
_cell.angle_alpha   90.00
_cell.angle_beta   90.00
_cell.angle_gamma   90.00
#
_symmetry.space_group_name_H-M   'P 1'
#
loop_
_entity.id
_entity.type
_entity.pdbx_description
1 polymer ?
#
loop_
_entity_poly.entity_id
_entity_poly.type
_entity_poly.pdbx_seq_one_letter_code
_entity_poly.pdbx_strand_id
1 'polypeptide(L)' 'MKIAIASGKGGAGKTSVTASLARVWDTPLVAVDTDAEAPNLHLFLHPTLEESRTSLLT' A
#
# COMPACT_ATOMS: atom_id res chain seq x y z
N MET A 1 8.26 -1.49 13.45
CA MET A 1 8.84 -0.37 12.68
C MET A 1 7.75 0.20 11.76
N LYS A 2 7.76 1.50 11.44
CA LYS A 2 6.83 2.12 10.48
C LYS A 2 7.65 2.83 9.40
N ILE A 3 7.36 2.56 8.14
CA ILE A 3 8.04 3.14 6.98
C ILE A 3 6.98 3.82 6.11
N ALA A 4 7.24 5.07 5.72
CA ALA A 4 6.41 5.80 4.78
C ALA A 4 7.21 6.05 3.49
N ILE A 5 6.63 5.65 2.36
CA ILE A 5 7.18 5.92 1.02
C ILE A 5 6.36 7.06 0.40
N ALA A 6 6.91 8.27 0.41
CA ALA A 6 6.23 9.48 -0.04
C ALA A 6 6.99 10.17 -1.19
N SER A 7 6.26 10.92 -2.03
CA SER A 7 6.79 11.68 -3.16
C SER A 7 5.72 12.65 -3.68
N GLY A 8 6.13 13.87 -4.01
CA GLY A 8 5.26 14.96 -4.47
C GLY A 8 4.84 14.90 -5.93
N LYS A 9 5.28 13.90 -6.71
CA LYS A 9 4.90 13.75 -8.12
C LYS A 9 4.19 12.41 -8.38
N GLY A 10 3.16 12.44 -9.24
CA GLY A 10 2.57 11.23 -9.82
C GLY A 10 3.59 10.47 -10.68
N GLY A 11 3.55 9.14 -10.65
CA GLY A 11 4.47 8.30 -11.44
C GLY A 11 5.90 8.18 -10.88
N ALA A 12 6.19 8.70 -9.69
CA ALA A 12 7.51 8.61 -9.06
C ALA A 12 7.89 7.19 -8.53
N GLY A 13 7.10 6.16 -8.84
CA GLY A 13 7.37 4.78 -8.46
C GLY A 13 7.07 4.40 -7.00
N LYS A 14 6.38 5.25 -6.23
CA LYS A 14 6.06 5.00 -4.80
C LYS A 14 5.45 3.61 -4.57
N THR A 15 4.41 3.28 -5.33
CA THR A 15 3.70 1.99 -5.23
C THR A 15 4.61 0.82 -5.58
N SER A 16 5.41 0.94 -6.64
CA SER A 16 6.36 -0.11 -7.05
C SER A 16 7.41 -0.37 -5.98
N VAL A 17 8.02 0.68 -5.42
CA VAL A 17 8.99 0.56 -4.32
C VAL A 17 8.33 -0.06 -3.08
N THR A 18 7.11 0.37 -2.74
CA THR A 18 6.36 -0.19 -1.60
C THR A 18 6.08 -1.68 -1.80
N ALA A 19 5.63 -2.10 -2.99
CA ALA A 19 5.35 -3.49 -3.29
C ALA A 19 6.62 -4.37 -3.27
N SER A 20 7.72 -3.88 -3.85
CA SER A 20 9.00 -4.59 -3.81
C SER A 20 9.54 -4.74 -2.39
N LEU A 21 9.41 -3.70 -1.56
CA LEU A 21 9.79 -3.77 -0.15
C LEU A 21 8.91 -4.78 0.61
N ALA A 22 7.60 -4.71 0.42
CA ALA A 22 6.66 -5.65 1.03
C ALA A 22 6.96 -7.11 0.67
N ARG A 23 7.39 -7.36 -0.58
CA ARG A 23 7.72 -8.70 -1.08
C ARG A 23 8.93 -9.36 -0.39
N VAL A 24 9.89 -8.56 0.07
CA VAL A 24 11.12 -9.05 0.71
C VAL A 24 11.13 -8.87 2.22
N TRP A 25 10.05 -8.31 2.78
CA TRP A 25 9.94 -8.04 4.21
C TRP A 25 9.54 -9.31 4.97
N ASP A 26 10.22 -9.59 6.08
CA ASP A 26 9.88 -10.72 6.94
C ASP A 26 8.56 -10.49 7.68
N THR A 27 7.66 -11.46 7.63
CA THR A 27 6.34 -11.40 8.28
C THR A 27 6.46 -11.33 9.82
N PRO A 28 5.52 -10.66 10.51
CA PRO A 28 4.28 -10.06 10.01
C PRO A 28 4.44 -8.66 9.39
N LEU A 29 3.67 -8.39 8.33
CA LEU A 29 3.66 -7.11 7.60
C LEU A 29 2.24 -6.60 7.43
N VAL A 30 2.05 -5.29 7.60
CA VAL A 30 0.86 -4.56 7.15
C VAL A 30 1.29 -3.57 6.10
N ALA A 31 0.71 -3.67 4.90
CA ALA A 31 0.93 -2.72 3.82
C ALA A 31 -0.35 -1.89 3.62
N VAL A 32 -0.20 -0.57 3.54
CA VAL A 32 -1.32 0.36 3.41
C VAL A 32 -1.05 1.25 2.21
N ASP A 33 -2.01 1.32 1.29
CA ASP A 33 -2.03 2.33 0.24
C ASP A 33 -2.75 3.57 0.76
N THR A 34 -2.07 4.71 0.76
CA THR A 34 -2.59 5.98 1.29
C THR A 34 -2.97 6.97 0.19
N ASP A 35 -2.90 6.53 -1.07
CA ASP A 35 -3.41 7.32 -2.19
C ASP A 35 -4.95 7.28 -2.18
N ALA A 36 -5.57 8.44 -1.92
CA ALA A 36 -7.02 8.57 -1.83
C ALA A 36 -7.71 8.55 -3.21
N GLU A 37 -7.01 8.94 -4.27
CA GLU A 37 -7.58 9.12 -5.61
C GLU A 37 -7.41 7.85 -6.46
N ALA A 38 -6.25 7.21 -6.38
CA ALA A 38 -5.91 6.06 -7.21
C ALA A 38 -5.02 5.04 -6.47
N PRO A 39 -5.56 4.29 -5.49
CA PRO A 39 -4.80 3.25 -4.81
C PRO A 39 -4.48 2.10 -5.77
N ASN A 40 -3.20 1.74 -5.88
CA ASN A 40 -2.67 0.82 -6.89
C ASN A 40 -1.91 -0.37 -6.30
N LEU A 41 -1.71 -0.43 -4.99
CA LEU A 41 -0.88 -1.48 -4.36
C LEU A 41 -1.43 -2.90 -4.59
N HIS A 42 -2.76 -3.03 -4.67
CA HIS A 42 -3.43 -4.31 -4.92
C HIS A 42 -3.06 -4.93 -6.28
N LEU A 43 -2.66 -4.12 -7.27
CA LEU A 43 -2.21 -4.58 -8.59
C LEU A 43 -0.88 -5.37 -8.53
N PHE A 44 -0.09 -5.20 -7.46
CA PHE A 44 1.20 -5.87 -7.30
C PHE A 44 1.15 -7.00 -6.28
N LEU A 45 0.38 -6.84 -5.19
CA LEU A 45 0.36 -7.79 -4.08
C LEU A 45 -0.72 -8.86 -4.21
N HIS A 46 -1.67 -8.70 -5.14
CA HIS A 46 -2.79 -9.64 -5.37
C HIS A 46 -3.44 -10.15 -4.07
N PRO A 47 -3.90 -9.26 -3.17
CA PRO A 47 -4.46 -9.70 -1.89
C PRO A 47 -5.77 -10.47 -2.12
N THR A 48 -5.99 -11.52 -1.33
CA THR A 48 -7.31 -12.11 -1.17
C THR A 48 -8.16 -11.19 -0.30
N LEU A 49 -9.24 -10.64 -0.86
CA LEU A 49 -10.15 -9.78 -0.12
C LEU A 49 -11.15 -10.64 0.66
N GLU A 50 -10.94 -10.74 1.97
CA GLU A 50 -11.84 -11.50 2.86
C GLU A 50 -12.93 -10.61 3.50
N GLU A 51 -12.59 -9.37 3.84
CA GLU A 51 -13.50 -8.40 4.45
C GLU A 51 -13.31 -7.01 3.83
N SER A 52 -14.41 -6.29 3.61
CA SER A 52 -14.39 -4.87 3.26
C SER A 52 -15.30 -4.12 4.24
N ARG A 53 -14.78 -3.06 4.84
CA ARG A 53 -15.49 -2.25 5.82
C ARG A 53 -15.33 -0.78 5.49
N THR A 54 -16.45 -0.11 5.25
CA THR A 54 -16.48 1.35 5.20
C THR A 54 -16.33 1.90 6.61
N SER A 55 -15.31 2.73 6.83
CA SER A 55 -15.11 3.45 8.09
C SER A 55 -15.31 4.94 7.84
N LEU A 56 -16.13 5.58 8.67
CA LEU A 56 -16.25 7.03 8.70
C LEU A 56 -15.25 7.56 9.72
N LEU A 57 -14.38 8.47 9.30
CA LEU A 57 -13.54 9.25 10.22
C LEU A 57 -14.49 10.20 10.95
N THR A 58 -14.93 9.80 12.14
CA THR A 58 -15.78 10.61 13.04
C THR A 58 -14.96 11.00 14.26
#